data_AF-K4R8X5-F1
#
_entry.id   AF-K4R8X5-F1
#
_cell.length_a   1.000
_cell.length_b   1.000
_cell.length_c   1.000
_cell.angle_alpha   90.00
_cell.angle_beta   90.00
_cell.angle_gamma   90.00
#
_symmetry.space_group_name_H-M   'P 1'
#
loop_
_entity.id
_entity.type
_entity.pdbx_description
1 polymer ?
#
loop_
_entity_poly.entity_id
_entity_poly.type
_entity_poly.pdbx_seq_one_letter_code
_entity_poly.pdbx_strand_id
1 'polypeptide(L)'
;MSQPPSQPPNGGFGAPQDPPPQGGFGAPQSPQQPPAQPPQTPPPPQGAPQPGYGYPQQPPTPAPGPYGQPQQPGPYAQPGPYGTPAPGPYGQPQQPGPYGQQPGYGYPQQPQYPGAPTPPPGGSRNPFKGKPALAIGAAVAALLVIGGTVFAVTSGDDGGGKKKKPVAQKTDDPKASEDPVNPGDGSGDGGEDPEDLNKGRKPGEAKVLWYKSAPDAPGSGADAPGLWITDKTAVKAAYKQVFAYNVGDGAPAWDAITFEQKICAVTPQKTSDDKVVVAYMSGSSDNAKCNQLQELDLNTGEKGWTAEVADGELFDSALQIEMSITGSTLMVGRSQSGTAYDVTSGKKIWDKKKYGDACFPAAFAGGEKLIAVSSCGAGGNNEHDELQELDPKTGKVKWTWKPDKGWRVGRVYSLNPVVVYSTNEDKDAWNISTLGSGGTISSQVDVDESFTPECGWAVLQRDLQGCQGVAADAGTLYLPTEATTGANEIVAISLANGKEKWRVKSPVEETMLPLKVEGGKLIAYVKPSWESGGQVVSIPTTGSGHTPVKLLQHPAGTADIEDSFYSGTYDWIDGRFYLSTTRLSGNDETKEKLMLAFGK
;
A
#
# COMPACT_ATOMS: atom_id res chain seq x y z
N MET A 1 -11.38 -25.03 -62.76
CA MET A 1 -10.82 -23.96 -63.61
C MET A 1 -9.84 -23.19 -62.74
N SER A 2 -8.55 -23.00 -63.07
CA SER A 2 -7.73 -23.53 -64.18
C SER A 2 -6.22 -23.52 -63.84
N GLN A 3 -5.41 -24.27 -64.59
CA GLN A 3 -3.92 -24.41 -64.59
C GLN A 3 -3.44 -24.38 -66.07
N PRO A 4 -2.14 -24.57 -66.45
CA PRO A 4 -0.84 -24.55 -65.72
C PRO A 4 -0.14 -23.20 -65.99
N PRO A 5 1.10 -22.99 -66.56
CA PRO A 5 2.30 -23.82 -66.89
C PRO A 5 3.13 -24.28 -65.65
N SER A 6 4.27 -25.03 -65.68
CA SER A 6 5.19 -25.62 -66.70
C SER A 6 6.35 -24.76 -67.24
N GLN A 7 7.66 -25.16 -67.34
CA GLN A 7 8.45 -26.31 -66.81
C GLN A 7 10.01 -26.03 -66.93
N PRO A 8 11.01 -26.95 -66.73
CA PRO A 8 12.42 -26.68 -66.33
C PRO A 8 13.47 -27.08 -67.45
N PRO A 9 14.73 -27.61 -67.27
CA PRO A 9 15.60 -27.90 -66.09
C PRO A 9 17.14 -27.65 -66.20
N ASN A 10 17.88 -28.05 -65.14
CA ASN A 10 19.31 -28.43 -64.97
C ASN A 10 19.92 -27.71 -63.74
N GLY A 11 20.75 -28.25 -62.85
CA GLY A 11 21.34 -29.58 -62.51
C GLY A 11 22.19 -29.34 -61.22
N GLY A 12 22.63 -30.23 -60.34
CA GLY A 12 23.04 -31.64 -60.37
C GLY A 12 24.31 -31.79 -59.46
N PHE A 13 24.59 -32.98 -58.90
CA PHE A 13 25.75 -33.32 -58.03
C PHE A 13 25.72 -32.84 -56.55
N GLY A 14 26.53 -33.49 -55.69
CA GLY A 14 26.65 -33.19 -54.24
C GLY A 14 27.73 -34.01 -53.51
N ALA A 15 27.89 -33.73 -52.21
CA ALA A 15 28.61 -34.46 -51.14
C ALA A 15 30.10 -34.89 -51.33
N PRO A 16 31.03 -34.26 -50.59
CA PRO A 16 32.09 -34.91 -49.80
C PRO A 16 31.56 -35.19 -48.36
N GLN A 17 31.70 -36.35 -47.71
CA GLN A 17 32.88 -37.16 -47.38
C GLN A 17 33.81 -36.53 -46.32
N ASP A 18 33.69 -37.03 -45.08
CA ASP A 18 34.57 -36.73 -43.94
C ASP A 18 35.94 -37.42 -44.04
N PRO A 19 37.04 -36.78 -43.58
CA PRO A 19 38.36 -37.41 -43.45
C PRO A 19 38.51 -38.25 -42.15
N PRO A 20 39.38 -39.28 -42.13
CA PRO A 20 39.50 -40.25 -41.03
C PRO A 20 40.40 -39.80 -39.86
N PRO A 21 40.36 -40.50 -38.70
CA PRO A 21 40.92 -40.01 -37.43
C PRO A 21 42.35 -40.47 -37.10
N GLN A 22 43.04 -39.66 -36.29
CA GLN A 22 44.16 -40.09 -35.42
C GLN A 22 44.03 -39.42 -34.04
N GLY A 23 44.59 -40.06 -33.00
CA GLY A 23 44.27 -39.79 -31.59
C GLY A 23 44.86 -38.50 -31.00
N GLY A 24 44.57 -38.17 -29.73
CA GLY A 24 43.71 -38.89 -28.79
C GLY A 24 44.24 -38.84 -27.36
N PHE A 25 43.53 -38.15 -26.47
CA PHE A 25 43.73 -38.18 -25.02
C PHE A 25 42.36 -38.26 -24.34
N GLY A 26 42.22 -39.18 -23.37
CA GLY A 26 40.93 -39.51 -22.74
C GLY A 26 40.53 -38.55 -21.61
N ALA A 27 39.24 -38.56 -21.28
CA ALA A 27 38.72 -37.83 -20.11
C ALA A 27 39.26 -38.42 -18.78
N PRO A 28 39.37 -37.62 -17.71
CA PRO A 28 39.80 -38.11 -16.40
C PRO A 28 38.86 -39.19 -15.85
N GLN A 29 39.38 -40.38 -15.56
CA GLN A 29 38.62 -41.45 -14.93
C GLN A 29 38.46 -41.21 -13.43
N SER A 30 37.27 -41.49 -12.90
CA SER A 30 37.01 -41.57 -11.47
C SER A 30 37.72 -42.80 -10.85
N PRO A 31 38.57 -42.64 -9.82
CA PRO A 31 39.26 -43.78 -9.20
C PRO A 31 38.27 -44.72 -8.48
N GLN A 32 38.37 -46.02 -8.74
CA GLN A 32 37.66 -47.05 -7.97
C GLN A 32 38.47 -47.51 -6.74
N GLN A 33 37.74 -48.07 -5.77
CA GLN A 33 38.14 -48.20 -4.36
C GLN A 33 39.09 -49.37 -4.06
N PRO A 34 39.85 -49.31 -2.94
CA PRO A 34 40.14 -50.47 -2.10
C PRO A 34 38.87 -50.88 -1.30
N PRO A 35 38.61 -52.16 -1.02
CA PRO A 35 37.36 -52.58 -0.37
C PRO A 35 37.24 -52.10 1.09
N ALA A 36 36.16 -51.40 1.42
CA ALA A 36 35.80 -51.07 2.81
C ALA A 36 34.90 -52.16 3.42
N GLN A 37 35.10 -52.46 4.71
CA GLN A 37 34.27 -53.43 5.44
C GLN A 37 32.87 -52.88 5.75
N PRO A 38 31.85 -53.76 5.86
CA PRO A 38 30.49 -53.33 6.21
C PRO A 38 30.43 -52.75 7.64
N PRO A 39 29.68 -51.67 7.89
CA PRO A 39 29.50 -51.12 9.24
C PRO A 39 28.86 -52.15 10.18
N GLN A 40 29.53 -52.41 11.31
CA GLN A 40 28.93 -53.20 12.39
C GLN A 40 27.90 -52.37 13.15
N THR A 41 26.74 -52.97 13.43
CA THR A 41 25.74 -52.38 14.32
C THR A 41 26.24 -52.38 15.77
N PRO A 42 25.98 -51.32 16.56
CA PRO A 42 26.29 -51.32 17.99
C PRO A 42 25.58 -52.47 18.71
N PRO A 43 26.27 -53.23 19.58
CA PRO A 43 25.65 -54.34 20.31
C PRO A 43 24.68 -53.81 21.38
N PRO A 44 23.53 -54.47 21.61
CA PRO A 44 22.60 -54.09 22.67
C PRO A 44 23.18 -54.44 24.05
N PRO A 45 23.02 -53.59 25.08
CA PRO A 45 23.43 -53.90 26.43
C PRO A 45 22.53 -54.99 27.04
N GLN A 46 23.03 -56.22 27.13
CA GLN A 46 22.44 -57.26 27.98
C GLN A 46 22.70 -56.93 29.45
N GLY A 47 21.68 -57.11 30.30
CA GLY A 47 21.74 -56.74 31.73
C GLY A 47 21.45 -57.91 32.68
N ALA A 48 21.40 -57.59 33.98
CA ALA A 48 20.99 -58.50 35.06
C ALA A 48 20.56 -57.68 36.30
N PRO A 49 19.77 -58.26 37.23
CA PRO A 49 18.67 -59.21 37.04
C PRO A 49 17.33 -58.73 37.64
N GLN A 50 16.26 -59.50 37.43
CA GLN A 50 14.89 -59.27 37.94
C GLN A 50 14.78 -59.35 39.49
N PRO A 51 13.74 -58.72 40.07
CA PRO A 51 12.62 -59.54 40.55
C PRO A 51 11.20 -58.92 40.41
N GLY A 52 10.42 -59.39 39.43
CA GLY A 52 9.18 -60.17 39.64
C GLY A 52 7.93 -59.59 40.34
N TYR A 53 6.78 -59.80 39.66
CA TYR A 53 5.39 -59.97 40.17
C TYR A 53 4.52 -58.73 40.49
N GLY A 54 3.30 -58.71 39.92
CA GLY A 54 2.12 -58.02 40.51
C GLY A 54 1.22 -57.20 39.57
N TYR A 55 0.15 -57.80 39.02
CA TYR A 55 -1.07 -57.11 38.55
C TYR A 55 -2.24 -57.50 39.47
N PRO A 56 -3.29 -56.67 39.66
CA PRO A 56 -4.57 -57.01 39.02
C PRO A 56 -5.50 -55.82 38.60
N GLN A 57 -6.61 -56.22 37.98
CA GLN A 57 -7.65 -55.54 37.18
C GLN A 57 -8.55 -54.47 37.85
N GLN A 58 -9.37 -53.79 37.02
CA GLN A 58 -10.64 -53.11 37.37
C GLN A 58 -11.74 -54.13 37.79
N PRO A 59 -12.87 -53.73 38.42
CA PRO A 59 -14.11 -53.42 37.66
C PRO A 59 -14.98 -52.27 38.32
N PRO A 60 -16.33 -52.20 38.23
CA PRO A 60 -17.05 -51.42 37.22
C PRO A 60 -18.12 -50.41 37.74
N THR A 61 -18.74 -49.65 36.83
CA THR A 61 -19.89 -48.73 37.07
C THR A 61 -21.26 -49.44 37.12
N PRO A 62 -22.26 -48.89 37.85
CA PRO A 62 -23.49 -48.41 37.18
C PRO A 62 -24.16 -47.15 37.83
N ALA A 63 -25.26 -46.67 37.23
CA ALA A 63 -26.16 -45.59 37.69
C ALA A 63 -27.65 -46.05 37.58
N PRO A 64 -28.73 -45.24 37.75
CA PRO A 64 -28.91 -43.87 38.31
C PRO A 64 -30.05 -43.77 39.39
N GLY A 65 -30.29 -42.59 40.01
CA GLY A 65 -31.50 -42.35 40.83
C GLY A 65 -31.64 -40.96 41.53
N PRO A 66 -32.84 -40.52 42.00
CA PRO A 66 -33.13 -39.09 42.29
C PRO A 66 -33.76 -38.73 43.68
N TYR A 67 -33.94 -37.41 43.91
CA TYR A 67 -34.69 -36.69 44.99
C TYR A 67 -34.05 -36.52 46.40
N GLY A 68 -34.28 -35.35 47.03
CA GLY A 68 -34.14 -35.11 48.48
C GLY A 68 -33.63 -33.71 48.90
N GLN A 69 -34.35 -33.02 49.80
CA GLN A 69 -33.89 -31.83 50.55
C GLN A 69 -33.98 -32.12 52.07
N PRO A 70 -33.22 -31.47 52.98
CA PRO A 70 -33.83 -30.34 53.75
C PRO A 70 -32.91 -29.24 54.37
N GLN A 71 -33.46 -28.02 54.42
CA GLN A 71 -33.38 -26.88 55.40
C GLN A 71 -32.39 -26.77 56.62
N GLN A 72 -31.77 -25.55 56.73
CA GLN A 72 -31.67 -24.59 57.90
C GLN A 72 -30.90 -24.99 59.20
N PRO A 73 -30.50 -24.05 60.13
CA PRO A 73 -31.00 -22.66 60.38
C PRO A 73 -29.98 -21.49 60.54
N GLY A 74 -30.50 -20.25 60.71
CA GLY A 74 -29.78 -18.97 60.96
C GLY A 74 -29.56 -18.61 62.46
N PRO A 75 -29.46 -17.30 62.87
CA PRO A 75 -30.45 -16.25 62.56
C PRO A 75 -29.93 -14.77 62.41
N TYR A 76 -30.87 -13.80 62.52
CA TYR A 76 -30.80 -12.30 62.45
C TYR A 76 -30.89 -11.70 61.01
N ALA A 77 -31.37 -10.46 60.72
CA ALA A 77 -31.88 -9.32 61.52
C ALA A 77 -33.02 -8.51 60.79
N GLN A 78 -33.41 -7.33 61.31
CA GLN A 78 -34.50 -6.39 60.84
C GLN A 78 -34.17 -4.92 61.29
N PRO A 79 -34.88 -3.81 60.90
CA PRO A 79 -36.25 -3.67 60.36
C PRO A 79 -36.52 -2.73 59.13
N GLY A 80 -37.78 -2.68 58.64
CA GLY A 80 -38.33 -1.81 57.55
C GLY A 80 -39.06 -0.51 58.03
N PRO A 81 -40.24 -0.04 57.47
CA PRO A 81 -41.24 -0.70 56.58
C PRO A 81 -41.99 0.20 55.51
N TYR A 82 -43.22 -0.20 55.09
CA TYR A 82 -44.24 0.40 54.15
C TYR A 82 -44.07 0.12 52.63
N GLY A 83 -45.09 -0.23 51.80
CA GLY A 83 -46.52 -0.57 52.00
C GLY A 83 -47.24 -1.10 50.70
N THR A 84 -48.39 -1.79 50.81
CA THR A 84 -49.18 -2.54 49.77
C THR A 84 -50.49 -1.81 49.32
N PRO A 85 -51.43 -2.29 48.41
CA PRO A 85 -51.74 -3.64 47.85
C PRO A 85 -52.15 -3.74 46.32
N ALA A 86 -52.84 -4.82 45.88
CA ALA A 86 -53.33 -5.11 44.50
C ALA A 86 -54.84 -5.55 44.45
N PRO A 87 -55.58 -5.51 43.31
CA PRO A 87 -55.80 -6.67 42.39
C PRO A 87 -56.13 -6.34 40.88
N GLY A 88 -56.51 -7.34 40.02
CA GLY A 88 -56.99 -7.21 38.59
C GLY A 88 -58.46 -7.67 38.37
N PRO A 89 -58.99 -8.14 37.18
CA PRO A 89 -58.46 -8.34 35.79
C PRO A 89 -59.45 -7.90 34.62
N TYR A 90 -59.49 -8.61 33.45
CA TYR A 90 -60.29 -8.43 32.17
C TYR A 90 -59.74 -7.43 31.10
N GLY A 91 -59.95 -7.53 29.76
CA GLY A 91 -60.68 -8.44 28.84
C GLY A 91 -60.31 -8.22 27.32
N GLN A 92 -60.99 -8.87 26.32
CA GLN A 92 -60.67 -8.87 24.85
C GLN A 92 -61.84 -8.36 23.95
N PRO A 93 -61.66 -8.03 22.63
CA PRO A 93 -62.16 -8.93 21.54
C PRO A 93 -61.55 -8.87 20.09
N GLN A 94 -61.33 -10.05 19.47
CA GLN A 94 -61.88 -10.57 18.16
C GLN A 94 -61.59 -10.01 16.71
N GLN A 95 -60.88 -10.84 15.90
CA GLN A 95 -61.04 -11.32 14.47
C GLN A 95 -62.04 -10.66 13.45
N PRO A 96 -61.79 -10.68 12.09
CA PRO A 96 -61.81 -11.91 11.24
C PRO A 96 -60.87 -12.02 9.99
N GLY A 97 -60.72 -13.24 9.42
CA GLY A 97 -60.13 -13.56 8.09
C GLY A 97 -61.14 -14.14 7.06
N PRO A 98 -60.75 -14.67 5.85
CA PRO A 98 -60.93 -16.14 5.58
C PRO A 98 -60.11 -16.84 4.44
N TYR A 99 -60.18 -18.19 4.40
CA TYR A 99 -59.80 -19.20 3.33
C TYR A 99 -58.29 -19.46 2.99
N GLY A 100 -57.83 -20.70 2.67
CA GLY A 100 -58.46 -22.05 2.77
C GLY A 100 -57.65 -23.27 2.21
N GLN A 101 -57.28 -24.23 3.10
CA GLN A 101 -57.04 -25.70 2.98
C GLN A 101 -56.64 -26.44 1.64
N GLN A 102 -55.55 -27.24 1.65
CA GLN A 102 -55.54 -28.74 1.55
C GLN A 102 -54.11 -29.38 1.58
N PRO A 103 -53.94 -30.72 1.87
CA PRO A 103 -52.62 -31.39 2.02
C PRO A 103 -52.25 -32.45 0.93
N GLY A 104 -50.96 -32.79 0.78
CA GLY A 104 -50.45 -33.84 -0.14
C GLY A 104 -49.01 -34.33 0.12
N TYR A 105 -48.64 -35.51 -0.41
CA TYR A 105 -47.37 -36.25 -0.15
C TYR A 105 -46.26 -36.06 -1.22
N GLY A 106 -44.98 -36.13 -0.81
CA GLY A 106 -44.02 -37.08 -1.42
C GLY A 106 -42.73 -36.59 -2.14
N TYR A 107 -41.58 -37.15 -1.70
CA TYR A 107 -40.28 -37.27 -2.41
C TYR A 107 -39.48 -35.98 -2.72
N PRO A 108 -38.16 -36.04 -3.08
CA PRO A 108 -37.17 -35.12 -2.51
C PRO A 108 -36.47 -34.21 -3.55
N GLN A 109 -35.96 -33.06 -3.08
CA GLN A 109 -35.12 -32.19 -3.90
C GLN A 109 -33.62 -32.44 -3.70
N GLN A 110 -32.86 -32.25 -4.79
CA GLN A 110 -31.43 -31.98 -4.73
C GLN A 110 -31.19 -30.52 -4.31
N PRO A 111 -30.10 -30.19 -3.60
CA PRO A 111 -29.75 -28.80 -3.32
C PRO A 111 -29.41 -28.04 -4.62
N GLN A 112 -30.11 -26.95 -4.91
CA GLN A 112 -29.64 -25.96 -5.88
C GLN A 112 -28.67 -24.98 -5.20
N TYR A 113 -27.62 -24.59 -5.91
CA TYR A 113 -26.77 -23.45 -5.54
C TYR A 113 -27.54 -22.14 -5.72
N PRO A 114 -27.53 -21.21 -4.74
CA PRO A 114 -27.95 -19.83 -4.95
C PRO A 114 -27.03 -19.13 -5.98
N GLY A 115 -27.64 -18.44 -6.95
CA GLY A 115 -26.91 -17.65 -7.95
C GLY A 115 -26.52 -16.26 -7.44
N ALA A 116 -25.52 -15.64 -8.08
CA ALA A 116 -25.06 -14.29 -7.74
C ALA A 116 -26.10 -13.20 -8.11
N PRO A 117 -26.15 -12.06 -7.39
CA PRO A 117 -27.06 -10.95 -7.70
C PRO A 117 -26.75 -10.28 -9.05
N THR A 118 -27.79 -10.04 -9.86
CA THR A 118 -27.69 -9.23 -11.08
C THR A 118 -27.86 -7.73 -10.78
N PRO A 119 -27.00 -6.84 -11.29
CA PRO A 119 -27.17 -5.39 -11.14
C PRO A 119 -28.46 -4.85 -11.80
N PRO A 120 -29.02 -3.73 -11.32
CA PRO A 120 -30.20 -3.10 -11.92
C PRO A 120 -29.88 -2.40 -13.27
N PRO A 121 -30.87 -2.17 -14.15
CA PRO A 121 -30.62 -1.65 -15.49
C PRO A 121 -30.25 -0.15 -15.51
N GLY A 122 -28.95 0.15 -15.67
CA GLY A 122 -28.44 1.51 -15.80
C GLY A 122 -28.80 2.16 -17.15
N GLY A 123 -29.82 3.03 -17.16
CA GLY A 123 -30.25 3.76 -18.35
C GLY A 123 -29.33 4.93 -18.72
N SER A 124 -28.48 4.76 -19.73
CA SER A 124 -27.49 5.76 -20.15
C SER A 124 -28.11 6.97 -20.90
N ARG A 125 -28.32 8.08 -20.17
CA ARG A 125 -28.65 9.39 -20.77
C ARG A 125 -27.38 10.16 -21.15
N ASN A 126 -26.86 9.90 -22.34
CA ASN A 126 -25.78 10.69 -22.95
C ASN A 126 -26.35 11.96 -23.62
N PRO A 127 -26.09 13.19 -23.10
CA PRO A 127 -26.84 14.39 -23.51
C PRO A 127 -26.47 14.95 -24.91
N PHE A 128 -25.37 14.51 -25.53
CA PHE A 128 -24.88 15.07 -26.79
C PHE A 128 -24.90 14.06 -27.96
N LYS A 129 -25.94 14.12 -28.81
CA LYS A 129 -25.87 13.70 -30.23
C LYS A 129 -27.06 14.22 -31.08
N GLY A 130 -26.83 15.33 -31.78
CA GLY A 130 -27.59 15.74 -32.97
C GLY A 130 -26.78 15.47 -34.26
N LYS A 131 -27.41 15.45 -35.43
CA LYS A 131 -26.79 15.13 -36.75
C LYS A 131 -26.95 16.31 -37.77
N PRO A 132 -26.62 16.21 -39.08
CA PRO A 132 -25.26 16.51 -39.57
C PRO A 132 -25.17 17.37 -40.88
N ALA A 133 -24.09 18.14 -41.04
CA ALA A 133 -23.51 18.61 -42.33
C ALA A 133 -22.08 19.13 -42.02
N LEU A 134 -20.98 18.85 -42.74
CA LEU A 134 -20.66 18.61 -44.17
C LEU A 134 -20.43 19.91 -44.97
N ALA A 135 -19.16 20.35 -45.00
CA ALA A 135 -18.56 21.24 -45.99
C ALA A 135 -17.10 20.80 -46.23
N ILE A 136 -16.54 21.07 -47.43
CA ILE A 136 -15.25 20.53 -47.90
C ILE A 136 -14.38 21.67 -48.44
N GLY A 137 -13.07 21.60 -48.19
CA GLY A 137 -12.04 22.43 -48.85
C GLY A 137 -11.25 23.30 -47.87
N ALA A 138 -9.95 23.52 -48.04
CA ALA A 138 -9.04 23.00 -49.06
C ALA A 138 -7.59 22.89 -48.52
N ALA A 139 -6.75 22.14 -49.22
CA ALA A 139 -5.32 21.98 -48.94
C ALA A 139 -4.46 22.67 -50.02
N VAL A 140 -3.12 22.54 -49.88
CA VAL A 140 -2.03 22.88 -50.83
C VAL A 140 -1.36 24.25 -50.61
N ALA A 141 -0.03 24.24 -50.85
CA ALA A 141 0.98 25.31 -50.76
C ALA A 141 1.47 25.65 -49.32
N ALA A 142 2.78 25.56 -49.01
CA ALA A 142 3.90 25.10 -49.83
C ALA A 142 5.03 24.42 -49.03
N LEU A 143 5.52 23.29 -49.55
CA LEU A 143 6.84 22.72 -49.23
C LEU A 143 7.83 23.15 -50.32
N LEU A 144 8.86 23.94 -49.99
CA LEU A 144 10.08 24.07 -50.79
C LEU A 144 11.23 24.61 -49.92
N VAL A 145 12.43 24.03 -50.10
CA VAL A 145 13.74 24.37 -49.48
C VAL A 145 13.77 24.33 -47.94
N ILE A 146 14.78 23.78 -47.26
CA ILE A 146 16.15 23.41 -47.66
C ILE A 146 16.46 21.96 -47.26
N GLY A 147 16.94 21.16 -48.22
CA GLY A 147 17.71 19.95 -47.93
C GLY A 147 19.18 20.33 -47.72
N GLY A 148 19.82 19.81 -46.67
CA GLY A 148 21.09 20.34 -46.18
C GLY A 148 22.34 19.94 -46.96
N THR A 149 23.47 20.51 -46.54
CA THR A 149 24.82 20.05 -46.88
C THR A 149 25.76 20.24 -45.70
N VAL A 150 26.52 19.19 -45.37
CA VAL A 150 27.68 19.27 -44.47
C VAL A 150 28.93 19.36 -45.32
N PHE A 151 29.75 20.40 -45.12
CA PHE A 151 31.18 20.31 -45.41
C PHE A 151 31.98 21.25 -44.51
N ALA A 152 33.21 20.86 -44.19
CA ALA A 152 34.15 21.64 -43.40
C ALA A 152 35.11 22.44 -44.29
N VAL A 153 35.89 23.36 -43.72
CA VAL A 153 37.36 23.53 -43.91
C VAL A 153 37.82 24.83 -43.23
N THR A 154 39.10 24.88 -42.90
CA THR A 154 39.78 25.86 -42.04
C THR A 154 40.34 27.09 -42.74
N SER A 155 40.76 28.06 -41.92
CA SER A 155 41.89 29.00 -42.11
C SER A 155 41.72 30.27 -42.97
N GLY A 156 42.44 31.33 -42.58
CA GLY A 156 42.84 32.45 -43.45
C GLY A 156 42.61 33.85 -42.89
N ASP A 157 43.69 34.60 -42.68
CA ASP A 157 43.73 36.08 -42.59
C ASP A 157 43.20 36.74 -43.91
N ASP A 158 42.93 38.04 -44.04
CA ASP A 158 43.63 39.21 -43.47
C ASP A 158 42.83 40.53 -43.64
N GLY A 159 43.23 41.58 -42.91
CA GLY A 159 43.13 42.98 -43.34
C GLY A 159 41.87 43.80 -42.98
N GLY A 160 42.09 45.06 -42.53
CA GLY A 160 41.06 46.12 -42.62
C GLY A 160 40.64 46.86 -41.34
N GLY A 161 41.57 47.31 -40.50
CA GLY A 161 41.23 47.93 -39.20
C GLY A 161 40.65 49.35 -39.23
N LYS A 162 39.83 49.70 -38.22
CA LYS A 162 39.58 51.09 -37.78
C LYS A 162 39.35 51.16 -36.26
N LYS A 163 40.16 51.97 -35.57
CA LYS A 163 40.14 52.10 -34.09
C LYS A 163 38.99 53.00 -33.62
N LYS A 164 38.22 52.56 -32.62
CA LYS A 164 37.52 53.44 -31.67
C LYS A 164 37.94 53.05 -30.25
N LYS A 165 38.11 54.05 -29.37
CA LYS A 165 38.47 53.84 -27.95
C LYS A 165 37.22 53.46 -27.14
N PRO A 166 37.38 52.77 -25.98
CA PRO A 166 36.25 52.29 -25.20
C PRO A 166 35.48 53.44 -24.55
N VAL A 167 34.16 53.28 -24.50
CA VAL A 167 33.28 53.98 -23.55
C VAL A 167 32.91 52.99 -22.45
N ALA A 168 33.34 53.26 -21.22
CA ALA A 168 32.92 52.50 -20.06
C ALA A 168 31.61 53.11 -19.54
N GLN A 169 30.55 52.30 -19.44
CA GLN A 169 29.39 52.66 -18.64
C GLN A 169 28.73 51.42 -18.03
N LYS A 170 28.57 51.49 -16.71
CA LYS A 170 27.78 50.64 -15.81
C LYS A 170 28.06 49.13 -15.80
N THR A 171 28.47 48.69 -14.61
CA THR A 171 28.05 47.42 -14.04
C THR A 171 26.54 47.46 -13.83
N ASP A 172 25.81 46.56 -14.48
CA ASP A 172 24.50 46.11 -14.01
C ASP A 172 24.71 44.77 -13.27
N ASP A 173 23.98 44.57 -12.18
CA ASP A 173 24.10 43.38 -11.31
C ASP A 173 23.71 42.07 -12.01
N PRO A 174 24.19 40.90 -11.56
CA PRO A 174 23.93 39.62 -12.22
C PRO A 174 22.43 39.33 -12.31
N LYS A 175 21.92 39.40 -13.55
CA LYS A 175 20.58 38.98 -13.91
C LYS A 175 20.42 37.51 -13.51
N ALA A 176 19.40 37.19 -12.72
CA ALA A 176 19.13 35.80 -12.32
C ALA A 176 18.93 34.94 -13.56
N SER A 177 19.59 33.78 -13.61
CA SER A 177 19.23 32.71 -14.53
C SER A 177 17.98 32.07 -13.95
N GLU A 178 16.87 32.14 -14.67
CA GLU A 178 15.68 31.32 -14.38
C GLU A 178 15.91 29.98 -15.08
N ASP A 179 16.66 29.11 -14.41
CA ASP A 179 16.96 27.77 -14.90
C ASP A 179 15.66 26.93 -14.98
N PRO A 180 15.47 26.08 -16.01
CA PRO A 180 14.19 25.41 -16.25
C PRO A 180 13.73 24.51 -15.08
N VAL A 181 12.44 24.54 -14.76
CA VAL A 181 11.80 23.70 -13.73
C VAL A 181 11.82 22.19 -14.02
N ASN A 182 12.29 21.80 -15.19
CA ASN A 182 12.55 20.41 -15.56
C ASN A 182 13.91 20.26 -16.26
N PRO A 183 14.99 19.93 -15.54
CA PRO A 183 16.16 19.33 -16.15
C PRO A 183 15.79 17.92 -16.62
N GLY A 184 15.61 17.77 -17.94
CA GLY A 184 15.21 16.51 -18.57
C GLY A 184 16.19 15.37 -18.24
N ASP A 185 15.66 14.16 -18.08
CA ASP A 185 16.36 12.97 -17.57
C ASP A 185 17.27 12.24 -18.59
N GLY A 186 17.57 12.89 -19.71
CA GLY A 186 18.48 12.35 -20.74
C GLY A 186 17.88 11.23 -21.60
N SER A 187 16.65 10.80 -21.35
CA SER A 187 15.95 9.80 -22.16
C SER A 187 15.06 10.50 -23.22
N GLY A 188 15.03 9.96 -24.44
CA GLY A 188 13.98 10.33 -25.41
C GLY A 188 12.60 9.89 -24.88
N ASP A 189 11.49 10.58 -25.19
CA ASP A 189 11.28 11.35 -26.40
C ASP A 189 10.85 12.82 -26.23
N GLY A 190 11.23 13.62 -27.24
CA GLY A 190 11.12 15.07 -27.28
C GLY A 190 9.74 15.59 -27.65
N GLY A 191 8.95 15.91 -26.62
CA GLY A 191 7.98 17.00 -26.66
C GLY A 191 8.49 18.13 -25.77
N GLU A 192 8.23 19.38 -26.13
CA GLU A 192 8.49 20.53 -25.25
C GLU A 192 7.71 20.36 -23.94
N ASP A 193 8.35 20.62 -22.80
CA ASP A 193 7.64 20.75 -21.53
C ASP A 193 7.01 22.16 -21.50
N PRO A 194 5.68 22.33 -21.67
CA PRO A 194 5.12 23.63 -22.04
C PRO A 194 4.99 24.59 -20.86
N GLU A 195 5.15 24.07 -19.64
CA GLU A 195 4.72 24.69 -18.40
C GLU A 195 5.94 25.11 -17.57
N ASP A 196 6.33 26.37 -17.72
CA ASP A 196 6.98 27.08 -16.62
C ASP A 196 5.96 27.16 -15.47
N LEU A 197 5.99 26.16 -14.58
CA LEU A 197 5.10 26.05 -13.42
C LEU A 197 5.34 27.15 -12.36
N ASN A 198 6.38 27.98 -12.54
CA ASN A 198 6.64 29.18 -11.76
C ASN A 198 6.14 30.48 -12.44
N LYS A 199 5.63 30.39 -13.68
CA LYS A 199 5.15 31.53 -14.47
C LYS A 199 3.99 32.25 -13.78
N GLY A 200 4.20 33.53 -13.49
CA GLY A 200 3.19 34.34 -12.80
C GLY A 200 3.01 34.02 -11.30
N ARG A 201 3.88 33.17 -10.71
CA ARG A 201 3.95 32.95 -9.25
C ARG A 201 4.09 34.30 -8.54
N LYS A 202 3.20 34.57 -7.59
CA LYS A 202 3.15 35.83 -6.85
C LYS A 202 4.22 35.86 -5.75
N PRO A 203 4.71 37.04 -5.33
CA PRO A 203 5.62 37.15 -4.18
C PRO A 203 4.99 36.54 -2.92
N GLY A 204 5.69 35.59 -2.30
CA GLY A 204 5.21 34.86 -1.11
C GLY A 204 4.52 33.52 -1.40
N GLU A 205 4.21 33.22 -2.66
CA GLU A 205 3.90 31.85 -3.08
C GLU A 205 5.20 31.01 -3.13
N ALA A 206 5.05 29.72 -2.82
CA ALA A 206 6.07 28.69 -2.93
C ALA A 206 6.49 28.51 -4.39
N LYS A 207 7.75 28.15 -4.61
CA LYS A 207 8.22 27.70 -5.91
C LYS A 207 7.80 26.25 -6.15
N VAL A 208 7.47 25.91 -7.39
CA VAL A 208 7.78 24.55 -7.87
C VAL A 208 9.30 24.45 -7.92
N LEU A 209 9.84 23.47 -7.19
CA LEU A 209 11.27 23.17 -7.15
C LEU A 209 11.67 22.37 -8.39
N TRP A 210 10.85 21.36 -8.70
CA TRP A 210 10.98 20.49 -9.85
C TRP A 210 9.70 19.66 -10.05
N TYR A 211 9.49 19.23 -11.29
CA TYR A 211 8.43 18.31 -11.70
C TYR A 211 9.04 17.11 -12.44
N LYS A 212 8.40 15.93 -12.35
CA LYS A 212 8.76 14.72 -13.08
C LYS A 212 7.53 13.99 -13.61
N SER A 213 7.58 13.65 -14.89
CA SER A 213 6.62 12.77 -15.56
C SER A 213 6.86 11.30 -15.21
N ALA A 214 5.86 10.46 -15.45
CA ALA A 214 5.93 9.02 -15.25
C ALA A 214 6.59 8.29 -16.44
N PRO A 215 7.17 7.08 -16.21
CA PRO A 215 7.56 6.20 -17.31
C PRO A 215 6.35 5.72 -18.10
N ASP A 216 6.63 5.20 -19.30
CA ASP A 216 5.68 4.41 -20.09
C ASP A 216 5.09 3.26 -19.25
N ALA A 217 3.78 3.04 -19.41
CA ALA A 217 2.99 2.10 -18.63
C ALA A 217 1.86 1.51 -19.48
N PRO A 218 1.55 0.21 -19.39
CA PRO A 218 0.50 -0.40 -20.22
C PRO A 218 -0.86 0.25 -19.96
N GLY A 219 -1.66 0.49 -21.02
CA GLY A 219 -3.03 1.05 -20.97
C GLY A 219 -4.10 0.29 -20.18
N SER A 220 -3.71 -0.70 -19.38
CA SER A 220 -4.48 -1.23 -18.24
C SER A 220 -4.28 -0.41 -16.95
N GLY A 221 -3.38 0.57 -16.98
CA GLY A 221 -2.74 1.17 -15.82
C GLY A 221 -1.65 0.29 -15.22
N ALA A 222 -0.81 0.92 -14.39
CA ALA A 222 0.28 0.28 -13.65
C ALA A 222 0.42 0.91 -12.25
N ASP A 223 0.92 0.13 -11.31
CA ASP A 223 1.07 0.56 -9.92
C ASP A 223 2.29 1.49 -9.78
N ALA A 224 2.16 2.59 -9.01
CA ALA A 224 3.26 3.50 -8.68
C ALA A 224 3.46 3.60 -7.14
N PRO A 225 3.80 2.49 -6.48
CA PRO A 225 3.84 2.40 -5.03
C PRO A 225 5.05 3.14 -4.42
N GLY A 226 4.95 3.46 -3.14
CA GLY A 226 6.03 4.10 -2.38
C GLY A 226 6.22 5.58 -2.67
N LEU A 227 6.85 6.25 -1.71
CA LEU A 227 7.31 7.63 -1.75
C LEU A 227 8.30 7.75 -0.59
N TRP A 228 9.59 7.94 -0.86
CA TRP A 228 10.60 7.99 0.19
C TRP A 228 11.51 9.20 -0.01
N ILE A 229 11.57 10.08 0.99
CA ILE A 229 12.47 11.22 1.01
C ILE A 229 13.58 10.97 2.03
N THR A 230 14.83 11.24 1.66
CA THR A 230 16.00 11.34 2.54
C THR A 230 16.48 12.79 2.57
N ASP A 231 17.48 13.10 3.41
CA ASP A 231 18.19 14.38 3.43
C ASP A 231 18.78 14.79 2.04
N LYS A 232 18.85 13.85 1.09
CA LYS A 232 19.49 14.00 -0.23
C LYS A 232 18.58 13.64 -1.40
N THR A 233 17.83 12.53 -1.31
CA THR A 233 17.14 11.91 -2.44
C THR A 233 15.64 11.79 -2.20
N ALA A 234 14.87 12.16 -3.21
CA ALA A 234 13.45 11.90 -3.33
C ALA A 234 13.29 10.71 -4.28
N VAL A 235 12.82 9.57 -3.76
CA VAL A 235 12.82 8.28 -4.44
C VAL A 235 11.41 7.76 -4.64
N LYS A 236 11.14 7.22 -5.83
CA LYS A 236 9.81 6.81 -6.27
C LYS A 236 9.86 5.53 -7.10
N ALA A 237 8.98 4.56 -6.83
CA ALA A 237 8.77 3.42 -7.71
C ALA A 237 7.56 3.62 -8.64
N ALA A 238 7.68 3.21 -9.90
CA ALA A 238 6.59 3.22 -10.86
C ALA A 238 6.75 2.10 -11.91
N TYR A 239 5.67 1.32 -12.11
CA TYR A 239 5.58 0.19 -13.02
C TYR A 239 6.71 -0.85 -12.90
N LYS A 240 7.84 -0.67 -13.61
CA LYS A 240 9.02 -1.57 -13.59
C LYS A 240 10.27 -0.93 -12.99
N GLN A 241 10.20 0.33 -12.57
CA GLN A 241 11.38 1.15 -12.32
C GLN A 241 11.33 1.84 -10.97
N VAL A 242 12.51 2.13 -10.41
CA VAL A 242 12.67 3.03 -9.27
C VAL A 242 13.58 4.18 -9.71
N PHE A 243 13.10 5.40 -9.48
CA PHE A 243 13.75 6.65 -9.82
C PHE A 243 14.18 7.36 -8.55
N ALA A 244 15.29 8.08 -8.59
CA ALA A 244 15.69 8.99 -7.52
C ALA A 244 16.13 10.33 -8.10
N TYR A 245 15.69 11.39 -7.44
CA TYR A 245 15.99 12.77 -7.79
C TYR A 245 16.62 13.46 -6.59
N ASN A 246 17.59 14.33 -6.82
CA ASN A 246 18.14 15.18 -5.78
C ASN A 246 17.02 16.06 -5.19
N VAL A 247 16.86 16.03 -3.86
CA VAL A 247 15.87 16.84 -3.13
C VAL A 247 15.97 18.32 -3.52
N GLY A 248 17.20 18.81 -3.71
CA GLY A 248 17.53 20.20 -4.03
C GLY A 248 16.93 20.72 -5.34
N ASP A 249 17.26 20.07 -6.46
CA ASP A 249 17.10 20.57 -7.84
C ASP A 249 16.35 19.61 -8.80
N GLY A 250 16.04 18.40 -8.36
CA GLY A 250 15.32 17.42 -9.19
C GLY A 250 16.14 16.77 -10.30
N ALA A 251 17.46 16.98 -10.35
CA ALA A 251 18.34 16.21 -11.22
C ALA A 251 18.38 14.73 -10.76
N PRO A 252 18.57 13.75 -11.67
CA PRO A 252 18.73 12.36 -11.28
C PRO A 252 19.87 12.17 -10.27
N ALA A 253 19.58 11.50 -9.14
CA ALA A 253 20.57 11.23 -8.10
C ALA A 253 21.42 9.99 -8.43
N TRP A 254 20.82 9.02 -9.12
CA TRP A 254 21.45 7.79 -9.62
C TRP A 254 20.61 7.20 -10.78
N ASP A 255 21.20 6.29 -11.56
CA ASP A 255 20.56 5.70 -12.75
C ASP A 255 19.31 4.88 -12.41
N ALA A 256 18.20 5.10 -13.14
CA ALA A 256 16.90 4.50 -12.83
C ALA A 256 16.93 2.96 -12.81
N ILE A 257 16.66 2.37 -11.64
CA ILE A 257 16.77 0.93 -11.41
C ILE A 257 15.57 0.23 -12.05
N THR A 258 15.84 -0.48 -13.14
CA THR A 258 14.81 -1.21 -13.90
C THR A 258 14.80 -2.69 -13.52
N PHE A 259 13.60 -3.23 -13.26
CA PHE A 259 13.33 -4.63 -12.96
C PHE A 259 12.77 -5.37 -14.18
N GLU A 260 13.00 -6.68 -14.25
CA GLU A 260 12.56 -7.52 -15.37
C GLU A 260 11.04 -7.53 -15.54
N GLN A 261 10.31 -7.45 -14.42
CA GLN A 261 8.85 -7.47 -14.35
C GLN A 261 8.33 -6.34 -13.46
N LYS A 262 7.01 -6.14 -13.46
CA LYS A 262 6.41 -5.04 -12.68
C LYS A 262 6.70 -5.18 -11.19
N ILE A 263 6.99 -4.06 -10.56
CA ILE A 263 6.96 -3.87 -9.12
C ILE A 263 5.50 -4.08 -8.68
N CYS A 264 5.32 -4.75 -7.55
CA CYS A 264 4.02 -5.25 -7.09
C CYS A 264 3.79 -5.04 -5.59
N ALA A 265 4.85 -4.86 -4.80
CA ALA A 265 4.79 -4.36 -3.44
C ALA A 265 6.11 -3.64 -3.10
N VAL A 266 6.07 -2.73 -2.13
CA VAL A 266 7.26 -2.03 -1.60
C VAL A 266 7.07 -1.80 -0.10
N THR A 267 8.15 -1.62 0.66
CA THR A 267 8.06 -1.24 2.07
C THR A 267 7.62 0.22 2.22
N PRO A 268 6.48 0.55 2.88
CA PRO A 268 6.04 1.93 3.05
C PRO A 268 7.02 2.75 3.90
N GLN A 269 7.63 2.10 4.89
CA GLN A 269 8.69 2.69 5.71
C GLN A 269 10.07 2.39 5.08
N LYS A 270 11.01 3.31 5.28
CA LYS A 270 12.45 3.08 5.14
C LYS A 270 13.07 2.75 6.51
N THR A 271 14.25 2.14 6.52
CA THR A 271 15.05 2.00 7.75
C THR A 271 15.70 3.33 8.17
N SER A 272 16.32 3.35 9.35
CA SER A 272 17.12 4.48 9.86
C SER A 272 18.41 4.75 9.08
N ASP A 273 18.84 3.80 8.24
CA ASP A 273 19.96 3.89 7.29
C ASP A 273 19.48 4.04 5.84
N ASP A 274 18.27 4.56 5.63
CA ASP A 274 17.67 4.89 4.32
C ASP A 274 17.57 3.70 3.35
N LYS A 275 17.24 2.51 3.86
CA LYS A 275 17.04 1.29 3.06
C LYS A 275 15.57 0.92 2.95
N VAL A 276 15.18 0.41 1.79
CA VAL A 276 13.84 -0.09 1.48
C VAL A 276 13.92 -1.47 0.81
N VAL A 277 12.81 -2.21 0.80
CA VAL A 277 12.72 -3.45 0.03
C VAL A 277 11.60 -3.31 -1.01
N VAL A 278 11.95 -3.61 -2.26
CA VAL A 278 11.04 -3.63 -3.41
C VAL A 278 10.78 -5.07 -3.80
N ALA A 279 9.52 -5.40 -4.08
CA ALA A 279 9.11 -6.69 -4.59
C ALA A 279 8.59 -6.56 -6.03
N TYR A 280 9.01 -7.46 -6.89
CA TYR A 280 8.57 -7.55 -8.29
C TYR A 280 8.04 -8.95 -8.64
N MET A 281 7.28 -9.02 -9.73
CA MET A 281 6.62 -10.25 -10.17
C MET A 281 7.63 -11.29 -10.69
N SER A 282 7.38 -12.57 -10.44
CA SER A 282 8.17 -13.71 -10.92
C SER A 282 8.04 -13.98 -12.44
N GLY A 283 7.32 -13.13 -13.17
CA GLY A 283 6.94 -13.33 -14.57
C GLY A 283 5.84 -12.35 -15.00
N SER A 284 5.33 -12.54 -16.21
CA SER A 284 4.32 -11.67 -16.85
C SER A 284 2.97 -12.34 -17.10
N SER A 285 2.68 -13.47 -16.45
CA SER A 285 1.41 -14.20 -16.56
C SER A 285 0.54 -13.96 -15.32
N ASP A 286 -0.76 -14.24 -15.41
CA ASP A 286 -1.72 -14.03 -14.30
C ASP A 286 -1.43 -14.91 -13.06
N ASN A 287 -0.64 -15.97 -13.23
CA ASN A 287 -0.17 -16.85 -12.15
C ASN A 287 1.26 -16.51 -11.67
N ALA A 288 1.88 -15.42 -12.18
CA ALA A 288 3.14 -14.93 -11.65
C ALA A 288 2.96 -14.41 -10.22
N LYS A 289 4.02 -14.49 -9.43
CA LYS A 289 3.98 -14.21 -8.00
C LYS A 289 4.65 -12.89 -7.67
N CYS A 290 4.06 -12.08 -6.80
CA CYS A 290 4.76 -10.96 -6.20
C CYS A 290 5.74 -11.48 -5.13
N ASN A 291 6.89 -12.01 -5.56
CA ASN A 291 7.75 -12.79 -4.67
C ASN A 291 9.26 -12.59 -4.83
N GLN A 292 9.72 -11.79 -5.79
CA GLN A 292 11.14 -11.51 -5.96
C GLN A 292 11.50 -10.22 -5.22
N LEU A 293 12.27 -10.33 -4.13
CA LEU A 293 12.68 -9.19 -3.29
C LEU A 293 14.06 -8.65 -3.69
N GLN A 294 14.20 -7.33 -3.62
CA GLN A 294 15.46 -6.60 -3.74
C GLN A 294 15.52 -5.52 -2.66
N GLU A 295 16.57 -5.51 -1.83
CA GLU A 295 16.90 -4.35 -0.99
C GLU A 295 17.58 -3.26 -1.82
N LEU A 296 17.21 -2.00 -1.56
CA LEU A 296 17.73 -0.81 -2.22
C LEU A 296 18.18 0.22 -1.19
N ASP A 297 19.36 0.79 -1.40
CA ASP A 297 19.81 2.01 -0.75
C ASP A 297 19.22 3.25 -1.44
N LEU A 298 18.42 4.05 -0.73
CA LEU A 298 17.76 5.23 -1.31
C LEU A 298 18.76 6.33 -1.69
N ASN A 299 19.91 6.42 -1.01
CA ASN A 299 20.88 7.48 -1.22
C ASN A 299 21.85 7.20 -2.38
N THR A 300 22.13 5.93 -2.69
CA THR A 300 23.13 5.54 -3.70
C THR A 300 22.58 4.76 -4.89
N GLY A 301 21.37 4.18 -4.78
CA GLY A 301 20.83 3.26 -5.78
C GLY A 301 21.50 1.89 -5.76
N GLU A 302 22.30 1.59 -4.74
CA GLU A 302 22.95 0.29 -4.61
C GLU A 302 21.90 -0.80 -4.36
N LYS A 303 21.91 -1.82 -5.24
CA LYS A 303 21.15 -3.06 -5.08
C LYS A 303 21.93 -4.01 -4.19
N GLY A 304 21.50 -4.15 -2.94
CA GLY A 304 22.05 -5.16 -2.03
C GLY A 304 21.43 -6.53 -2.27
N TRP A 305 21.02 -7.20 -1.19
CA TRP A 305 20.57 -8.60 -1.26
C TRP A 305 19.27 -8.78 -2.03
N THR A 306 19.11 -9.99 -2.60
CA THR A 306 17.87 -10.48 -3.18
C THR A 306 17.40 -11.74 -2.45
N ALA A 307 16.09 -11.98 -2.44
CA ALA A 307 15.50 -13.21 -1.89
C ALA A 307 14.17 -13.55 -2.57
N GLU A 308 13.86 -14.83 -2.70
CA GLU A 308 12.53 -15.28 -3.13
C GLU A 308 11.63 -15.58 -1.92
N VAL A 309 10.40 -15.07 -1.96
CA VAL A 309 9.32 -15.41 -1.03
C VAL A 309 8.65 -16.69 -1.52
N ALA A 310 8.92 -17.80 -0.84
CA ALA A 310 8.21 -19.05 -1.10
C ALA A 310 6.72 -18.94 -0.74
N ASP A 311 5.89 -19.78 -1.36
CA ASP A 311 4.54 -20.07 -0.83
C ASP A 311 4.65 -20.81 0.52
N GLY A 312 3.55 -20.83 1.26
CA GLY A 312 3.34 -21.74 2.38
C GLY A 312 2.53 -22.97 1.97
N GLU A 313 1.44 -23.21 2.70
CA GLU A 313 0.48 -24.30 2.44
C GLU A 313 -0.44 -23.98 1.24
N LEU A 314 -1.35 -24.90 0.90
CA LEU A 314 -2.23 -24.87 -0.29
C LEU A 314 -3.01 -23.55 -0.56
N PHE A 315 -3.22 -22.71 0.47
CA PHE A 315 -3.95 -21.44 0.37
C PHE A 315 -3.10 -20.21 0.78
N ASP A 316 -1.78 -20.38 0.91
CA ASP A 316 -0.83 -19.37 1.41
C ASP A 316 0.16 -18.97 0.30
N SER A 317 -0.37 -18.43 -0.79
CA SER A 317 0.40 -18.08 -2.00
C SER A 317 1.12 -16.74 -1.89
N ALA A 318 2.29 -16.62 -2.52
CA ALA A 318 2.94 -15.33 -2.77
C ALA A 318 2.43 -14.61 -4.05
N LEU A 319 1.18 -14.83 -4.48
CA LEU A 319 0.59 -14.14 -5.64
C LEU A 319 0.52 -12.63 -5.42
N GLN A 320 0.11 -12.22 -4.21
CA GLN A 320 0.14 -10.86 -3.70
C GLN A 320 0.80 -10.89 -2.31
N ILE A 321 1.60 -9.88 -1.99
CA ILE A 321 2.21 -9.71 -0.67
C ILE A 321 2.07 -8.27 -0.20
N GLU A 322 1.97 -8.10 1.11
CA GLU A 322 2.21 -6.83 1.81
C GLU A 322 3.63 -6.84 2.40
N MET A 323 4.23 -5.66 2.58
CA MET A 323 5.55 -5.53 3.21
C MET A 323 5.55 -4.38 4.21
N SER A 324 6.21 -4.58 5.35
CA SER A 324 6.41 -3.52 6.34
C SER A 324 7.73 -3.70 7.09
N ILE A 325 8.32 -2.60 7.56
CA ILE A 325 9.59 -2.61 8.31
C ILE A 325 9.34 -2.23 9.78
N THR A 326 9.95 -2.97 10.70
CA THR A 326 9.99 -2.65 12.14
C THR A 326 11.42 -2.80 12.65
N GLY A 327 12.10 -1.68 12.91
CA GLY A 327 13.54 -1.68 13.14
C GLY A 327 14.29 -2.25 11.93
N SER A 328 15.17 -3.23 12.13
CA SER A 328 15.84 -3.97 11.06
C SER A 328 15.16 -5.31 10.69
N THR A 329 13.86 -5.47 10.95
CA THR A 329 13.06 -6.60 10.44
C THR A 329 12.13 -6.12 9.33
N LEU A 330 12.23 -6.74 8.16
CA LEU A 330 11.18 -6.76 7.13
C LEU A 330 10.19 -7.85 7.52
N MET A 331 8.90 -7.53 7.54
CA MET A 331 7.83 -8.53 7.57
C MET A 331 7.15 -8.55 6.20
N VAL A 332 7.12 -9.73 5.57
CA VAL A 332 6.36 -9.99 4.34
C VAL A 332 5.12 -10.79 4.67
N GLY A 333 3.94 -10.24 4.43
CA GLY A 333 2.66 -10.92 4.58
C GLY A 333 2.22 -11.65 3.30
N ARG A 334 1.52 -12.77 3.47
CA ARG A 334 0.84 -13.56 2.45
C ARG A 334 -0.58 -13.87 2.95
N SER A 335 -1.41 -14.46 2.08
CA SER A 335 -2.84 -14.70 2.35
C SER A 335 -3.16 -15.48 3.63
N GLN A 336 -2.25 -16.30 4.18
CA GLN A 336 -2.47 -17.06 5.43
C GLN A 336 -1.25 -17.15 6.38
N SER A 337 -0.19 -16.36 6.13
CA SER A 337 1.00 -16.32 6.98
C SER A 337 1.83 -15.05 6.72
N GLY A 338 2.96 -14.92 7.38
CA GLY A 338 4.04 -14.06 6.90
C GLY A 338 5.42 -14.59 7.28
N THR A 339 6.44 -14.11 6.58
CA THR A 339 7.85 -14.46 6.81
C THR A 339 8.63 -13.19 7.13
N ALA A 340 9.39 -13.23 8.23
CA ALA A 340 10.26 -12.15 8.64
C ALA A 340 11.68 -12.34 8.11
N TYR A 341 12.28 -11.28 7.60
CA TYR A 341 13.64 -11.21 7.09
C TYR A 341 14.42 -10.09 7.80
N ASP A 342 15.72 -10.26 7.94
CA ASP A 342 16.62 -9.23 8.44
C ASP A 342 17.00 -8.26 7.31
N VAL A 343 16.66 -6.97 7.45
CA VAL A 343 16.77 -5.98 6.35
C VAL A 343 18.23 -5.78 5.90
N THR A 344 19.21 -5.98 6.76
CA THR A 344 20.62 -5.78 6.42
C THR A 344 21.22 -6.96 5.65
N SER A 345 20.64 -8.17 5.78
CA SER A 345 21.26 -9.41 5.31
C SER A 345 20.39 -10.29 4.41
N GLY A 346 19.11 -9.94 4.21
CA GLY A 346 18.13 -10.76 3.47
C GLY A 346 17.80 -12.09 4.14
N LYS A 347 18.36 -12.35 5.32
CA LYS A 347 18.24 -13.64 5.99
C LYS A 347 16.88 -13.76 6.66
N LYS A 348 16.11 -14.77 6.25
CA LYS A 348 14.89 -15.22 6.95
C LYS A 348 15.19 -15.48 8.44
N ILE A 349 14.40 -14.86 9.32
CA ILE A 349 14.52 -14.97 10.78
C ILE A 349 13.48 -15.94 11.34
N TRP A 350 12.20 -15.74 11.01
CA TRP A 350 11.07 -16.52 11.55
C TRP A 350 9.85 -16.49 10.60
N ASP A 351 8.88 -17.39 10.82
CA ASP A 351 7.56 -17.37 10.16
C ASP A 351 6.44 -17.17 11.19
N LYS A 352 5.46 -16.33 10.88
CA LYS A 352 4.17 -16.27 11.58
C LYS A 352 3.15 -17.04 10.75
N LYS A 353 2.97 -18.32 11.09
CA LYS A 353 2.03 -19.25 10.44
C LYS A 353 0.72 -19.38 11.20
N LYS A 354 -0.19 -20.22 10.70
CA LYS A 354 -1.40 -20.67 11.40
C LYS A 354 -1.09 -21.08 12.85
N TYR A 355 -1.94 -20.69 13.79
CA TYR A 355 -1.84 -21.03 15.21
C TYR A 355 -3.21 -21.32 15.83
N GLY A 356 -3.23 -21.92 17.02
CA GLY A 356 -4.45 -22.46 17.62
C GLY A 356 -5.12 -23.48 16.69
N ASP A 357 -6.43 -23.67 16.86
CA ASP A 357 -7.20 -24.61 16.03
C ASP A 357 -7.39 -24.07 14.59
N ALA A 358 -7.58 -22.75 14.44
CA ALA A 358 -8.07 -22.14 13.20
C ALA A 358 -7.71 -20.65 13.02
N CYS A 359 -6.65 -20.11 13.64
CA CYS A 359 -6.22 -18.73 13.42
C CYS A 359 -5.17 -18.63 12.30
N PHE A 360 -5.48 -17.87 11.25
CA PHE A 360 -4.61 -17.63 10.10
C PHE A 360 -4.20 -16.15 10.07
N PRO A 361 -2.91 -15.81 10.17
CA PRO A 361 -2.42 -14.46 9.93
C PRO A 361 -2.85 -13.97 8.55
N ALA A 362 -3.42 -12.76 8.50
CA ALA A 362 -4.11 -12.24 7.32
C ALA A 362 -3.71 -10.80 6.94
N ALA A 363 -3.03 -10.09 7.85
CA ALA A 363 -2.49 -8.75 7.60
C ALA A 363 -1.39 -8.35 8.61
N PHE A 364 -0.47 -7.45 8.24
CA PHE A 364 0.60 -6.94 9.10
C PHE A 364 0.77 -5.41 9.01
N ALA A 365 1.25 -4.78 10.08
CA ALA A 365 1.62 -3.37 10.10
C ALA A 365 2.95 -3.16 10.84
N GLY A 366 3.86 -2.39 10.23
CA GLY A 366 5.20 -2.14 10.74
C GLY A 366 5.51 -0.65 10.94
N GLY A 367 6.47 -0.38 11.82
CA GLY A 367 6.97 0.96 12.15
C GLY A 367 7.70 0.92 13.49
N GLU A 368 7.21 1.66 14.48
CA GLU A 368 7.68 1.53 15.88
C GLU A 368 7.31 0.18 16.52
N LYS A 369 6.30 -0.51 15.97
CA LYS A 369 5.84 -1.83 16.39
C LYS A 369 5.55 -2.71 15.19
N LEU A 370 5.61 -4.02 15.40
CA LEU A 370 5.09 -5.01 14.47
C LEU A 370 3.74 -5.53 15.00
N ILE A 371 2.65 -5.16 14.34
CA ILE A 371 1.31 -5.66 14.60
C ILE A 371 0.95 -6.71 13.56
N ALA A 372 0.31 -7.79 14.00
CA ALA A 372 -0.24 -8.84 13.16
C ALA A 372 -1.74 -8.97 13.43
N VAL A 373 -2.56 -9.02 12.37
CA VAL A 373 -3.97 -9.35 12.45
C VAL A 373 -4.19 -10.74 11.83
N SER A 374 -4.99 -11.56 12.50
CA SER A 374 -5.30 -12.94 12.10
C SER A 374 -6.81 -13.15 12.09
N SER A 375 -7.31 -13.86 11.08
CA SER A 375 -8.71 -14.30 11.02
C SER A 375 -8.80 -15.70 11.63
N CYS A 376 -9.68 -15.87 12.62
CA CYS A 376 -9.78 -17.07 13.44
C CYS A 376 -11.16 -17.74 13.31
N GLY A 377 -11.17 -19.05 13.04
CA GLY A 377 -12.42 -19.84 13.03
C GLY A 377 -13.38 -19.49 11.89
N ALA A 378 -12.84 -19.04 10.75
CA ALA A 378 -13.61 -18.55 9.62
C ALA A 378 -14.67 -19.54 9.11
N GLY A 379 -15.90 -19.05 8.88
CA GLY A 379 -17.06 -19.87 8.51
C GLY A 379 -17.66 -20.67 9.68
N GLY A 380 -17.19 -20.45 10.91
CA GLY A 380 -17.65 -21.14 12.12
C GLY A 380 -18.36 -20.22 13.13
N ASN A 381 -19.10 -20.81 14.07
CA ASN A 381 -19.80 -20.06 15.12
C ASN A 381 -18.86 -19.25 16.03
N ASN A 382 -17.58 -19.62 16.07
CA ASN A 382 -16.48 -18.98 16.79
C ASN A 382 -15.63 -18.06 15.90
N GLU A 383 -16.13 -17.61 14.75
CA GLU A 383 -15.43 -16.65 13.90
C GLU A 383 -15.17 -15.32 14.63
N HIS A 384 -13.90 -14.90 14.62
CA HIS A 384 -13.41 -13.64 15.17
C HIS A 384 -12.07 -13.26 14.51
N ASP A 385 -11.66 -12.01 14.68
CA ASP A 385 -10.28 -11.60 14.40
C ASP A 385 -9.44 -11.64 15.70
N GLU A 386 -8.12 -11.75 15.58
CA GLU A 386 -7.16 -11.48 16.65
C GLU A 386 -6.14 -10.44 16.19
N LEU A 387 -5.78 -9.49 17.06
CA LEU A 387 -4.70 -8.53 16.82
C LEU A 387 -3.59 -8.74 17.85
N GLN A 388 -2.35 -8.89 17.39
CA GLN A 388 -1.21 -9.25 18.23
C GLN A 388 -0.04 -8.29 18.00
N GLU A 389 0.56 -7.76 19.07
CA GLU A 389 1.90 -7.16 18.97
C GLU A 389 2.95 -8.28 19.02
N LEU A 390 3.81 -8.31 18.00
CA LEU A 390 4.90 -9.26 17.89
C LEU A 390 6.23 -8.60 18.28
N ASP A 391 7.12 -9.39 18.87
CA ASP A 391 8.54 -9.07 18.92
C ASP A 391 9.16 -9.21 17.51
N PRO A 392 9.69 -8.15 16.90
CA PRO A 392 10.11 -8.17 15.49
C PRO A 392 11.32 -9.06 15.23
N LYS A 393 12.14 -9.41 16.23
CA LYS A 393 13.32 -10.28 16.03
C LYS A 393 13.07 -11.75 16.36
N THR A 394 11.97 -12.09 17.03
CA THR A 394 11.66 -13.48 17.41
C THR A 394 10.25 -13.98 17.03
N GLY A 395 9.37 -13.11 16.54
CA GLY A 395 7.98 -13.46 16.18
C GLY A 395 7.09 -13.80 17.39
N LYS A 396 7.59 -13.64 18.61
CA LYS A 396 6.86 -13.93 19.85
C LYS A 396 5.77 -12.90 20.08
N VAL A 397 4.57 -13.40 20.38
CA VAL A 397 3.44 -12.56 20.80
C VAL A 397 3.77 -11.92 22.16
N LYS A 398 3.69 -10.59 22.24
CA LYS A 398 3.80 -9.84 23.50
C LYS A 398 2.44 -9.74 24.19
N TRP A 399 1.39 -9.52 23.42
CA TRP A 399 -0.01 -9.51 23.85
C TRP A 399 -0.94 -9.83 22.67
N THR A 400 -2.17 -10.27 22.99
CA THR A 400 -3.25 -10.50 22.03
C THR A 400 -4.49 -9.72 22.46
N TRP A 401 -5.01 -8.87 21.58
CA TRP A 401 -6.37 -8.33 21.66
C TRP A 401 -7.31 -9.19 20.83
N LYS A 402 -8.55 -9.35 21.32
CA LYS A 402 -9.67 -9.93 20.59
C LYS A 402 -10.80 -8.91 20.55
N PRO A 403 -11.23 -8.43 19.38
CA PRO A 403 -12.48 -7.70 19.22
C PRO A 403 -13.68 -8.56 19.66
N ASP A 404 -14.78 -7.92 20.04
CA ASP A 404 -16.04 -8.62 20.30
C ASP A 404 -16.59 -9.28 19.02
N LYS A 405 -17.48 -10.28 19.17
CA LYS A 405 -18.02 -11.01 18.01
C LYS A 405 -18.64 -10.09 16.95
N GLY A 406 -18.31 -10.38 15.69
CA GLY A 406 -18.72 -9.63 14.50
C GLY A 406 -17.83 -8.43 14.17
N TRP A 407 -16.94 -8.00 15.08
CA TRP A 407 -15.99 -6.93 14.76
C TRP A 407 -14.79 -7.46 13.95
N ARG A 408 -14.46 -6.75 12.87
CA ARG A 408 -13.30 -6.96 12.02
C ARG A 408 -12.33 -5.81 12.18
N VAL A 409 -11.03 -6.09 12.23
CA VAL A 409 -10.01 -5.02 12.17
C VAL A 409 -9.81 -4.60 10.72
N GLY A 410 -9.99 -3.31 10.43
CA GLY A 410 -9.80 -2.72 9.11
C GLY A 410 -8.41 -2.10 8.91
N ARG A 411 -8.02 -1.14 9.78
CA ARG A 411 -6.79 -0.34 9.62
C ARG A 411 -6.11 -0.08 10.98
N VAL A 412 -4.81 0.22 10.94
CA VAL A 412 -4.01 0.67 12.08
C VAL A 412 -3.58 2.13 11.83
N TYR A 413 -4.28 3.06 12.46
CA TYR A 413 -4.08 4.52 12.33
C TYR A 413 -2.85 5.04 13.10
N SER A 414 -2.39 4.32 14.12
CA SER A 414 -1.08 4.55 14.75
C SER A 414 -0.55 3.26 15.35
N LEU A 415 0.78 3.16 15.44
CA LEU A 415 1.49 2.09 16.12
C LEU A 415 1.98 2.49 17.52
N ASN A 416 1.98 3.78 17.86
CA ASN A 416 2.32 4.27 19.19
C ASN A 416 1.52 5.53 19.58
N PRO A 417 0.53 5.43 20.51
CA PRO A 417 -0.08 4.18 20.97
C PRO A 417 -0.76 3.44 19.81
N VAL A 418 -1.13 2.18 19.99
CA VAL A 418 -1.76 1.39 18.92
C VAL A 418 -3.21 1.86 18.76
N VAL A 419 -3.56 2.46 17.62
CA VAL A 419 -4.91 2.96 17.32
C VAL A 419 -5.46 2.18 16.14
N VAL A 420 -6.63 1.56 16.33
CA VAL A 420 -7.18 0.55 15.41
C VAL A 420 -8.59 0.94 14.98
N TYR A 421 -8.82 1.03 13.67
CA TYR A 421 -10.15 1.16 13.08
C TYR A 421 -10.72 -0.23 12.79
N SER A 422 -11.97 -0.45 13.20
CA SER A 422 -12.69 -1.72 13.09
C SER A 422 -14.13 -1.50 12.63
N THR A 423 -14.70 -2.49 11.93
CA THR A 423 -16.08 -2.48 11.42
C THR A 423 -16.88 -3.68 11.93
N ASN A 424 -18.20 -3.61 11.90
CA ASN A 424 -19.13 -4.68 12.28
C ASN A 424 -20.34 -4.66 11.34
N GLU A 425 -20.30 -5.49 10.30
CA GLU A 425 -21.29 -5.51 9.21
C GLU A 425 -22.69 -5.89 9.71
N ASP A 426 -22.80 -6.84 10.65
CA ASP A 426 -24.05 -7.26 11.30
C ASP A 426 -24.80 -6.11 12.02
N LYS A 427 -24.10 -5.01 12.32
CA LYS A 427 -24.61 -3.85 13.09
C LYS A 427 -24.59 -2.54 12.31
N ASP A 428 -24.11 -2.54 11.07
CA ASP A 428 -23.82 -1.34 10.28
C ASP A 428 -22.99 -0.29 11.07
N ALA A 429 -21.92 -0.76 11.73
CA ALA A 429 -21.18 0.04 12.71
C ALA A 429 -19.67 0.03 12.49
N TRP A 430 -19.00 1.13 12.86
CA TRP A 430 -17.55 1.25 12.95
C TRP A 430 -17.11 1.69 14.35
N ASN A 431 -15.83 1.55 14.66
CA ASN A 431 -15.23 1.96 15.94
C ASN A 431 -13.73 2.23 15.75
N ILE A 432 -13.20 3.23 16.44
CA ILE A 432 -11.75 3.47 16.54
C ILE A 432 -11.34 3.26 18.00
N SER A 433 -10.53 2.24 18.25
CA SER A 433 -10.09 1.83 19.58
C SER A 433 -8.59 2.08 19.79
N THR A 434 -8.23 2.71 20.90
CA THR A 434 -6.85 2.83 21.36
C THR A 434 -6.53 1.64 22.26
N LEU A 435 -5.42 0.94 21.99
CA LEU A 435 -4.92 -0.15 22.82
C LEU A 435 -3.72 0.32 23.66
N GLY A 436 -3.79 0.07 24.96
CA GLY A 436 -2.68 0.29 25.89
C GLY A 436 -1.52 -0.70 25.67
N SER A 437 -0.43 -0.52 26.42
CA SER A 437 0.80 -1.31 26.27
C SER A 437 0.66 -2.82 26.48
N GLY A 438 -0.42 -3.27 27.13
CA GLY A 438 -0.77 -4.69 27.32
C GLY A 438 -1.82 -5.23 26.35
N GLY A 439 -2.19 -4.50 25.29
CA GLY A 439 -3.20 -4.92 24.31
C GLY A 439 -4.66 -4.74 24.72
N THR A 440 -4.91 -4.24 25.93
CA THR A 440 -6.26 -3.90 26.40
C THR A 440 -6.69 -2.54 25.86
N ILE A 441 -7.96 -2.41 25.46
CA ILE A 441 -8.56 -1.12 25.10
C ILE A 441 -8.39 -0.14 26.26
N SER A 442 -7.77 1.02 25.98
CA SER A 442 -7.62 2.14 26.93
C SER A 442 -8.67 3.23 26.70
N SER A 443 -9.12 3.40 25.45
CA SER A 443 -10.19 4.31 25.05
C SER A 443 -10.79 3.87 23.71
N GLN A 444 -11.99 4.35 23.41
CA GLN A 444 -12.62 4.24 22.09
C GLN A 444 -13.18 5.61 21.73
N VAL A 445 -13.18 5.97 20.44
CA VAL A 445 -13.65 7.29 19.98
C VAL A 445 -15.13 7.49 20.35
N ASP A 446 -15.41 8.62 20.99
CA ASP A 446 -16.70 9.06 21.52
C ASP A 446 -16.99 10.45 20.95
N VAL A 447 -17.08 10.47 19.62
CA VAL A 447 -17.34 11.64 18.77
C VAL A 447 -18.31 11.19 17.66
N ASP A 448 -19.48 11.82 17.61
CA ASP A 448 -20.55 11.55 16.64
C ASP A 448 -20.28 12.35 15.36
N GLU A 449 -19.45 11.80 14.47
CA GLU A 449 -18.87 12.49 13.31
C GLU A 449 -18.44 11.48 12.22
N SER A 450 -18.65 11.82 10.94
CA SER A 450 -18.10 11.05 9.82
C SER A 450 -16.64 11.45 9.58
N PHE A 451 -15.74 10.47 9.46
CA PHE A 451 -14.32 10.70 9.14
C PHE A 451 -13.93 10.03 7.82
N THR A 452 -13.26 10.77 6.93
CA THR A 452 -12.83 10.28 5.61
C THR A 452 -11.31 10.42 5.40
N PRO A 453 -10.49 9.59 6.07
CA PRO A 453 -9.09 9.44 5.70
C PRO A 453 -8.94 8.76 4.33
N GLU A 454 -7.94 9.16 3.56
CA GLU A 454 -7.65 8.65 2.22
C GLU A 454 -6.87 7.32 2.34
N CYS A 455 -7.60 6.22 2.59
CA CYS A 455 -7.05 4.87 2.64
C CYS A 455 -7.05 4.18 1.26
N GLY A 456 -5.89 3.66 0.84
CA GLY A 456 -5.75 2.96 -0.45
C GLY A 456 -6.68 1.75 -0.62
N TRP A 457 -7.17 1.51 -1.83
CA TRP A 457 -8.22 0.52 -2.10
C TRP A 457 -7.68 -0.91 -2.13
N ALA A 458 -8.09 -1.73 -1.15
CA ALA A 458 -7.64 -3.12 -0.98
C ALA A 458 -8.82 -4.08 -1.16
N VAL A 459 -8.78 -4.92 -2.20
CA VAL A 459 -9.93 -5.74 -2.66
C VAL A 459 -9.78 -7.24 -2.34
N LEU A 460 -8.56 -7.78 -2.35
CA LEU A 460 -8.28 -9.21 -2.19
C LEU A 460 -7.42 -9.55 -0.96
N GLN A 461 -6.75 -8.55 -0.38
CA GLN A 461 -5.98 -8.65 0.86
C GLN A 461 -6.40 -7.50 1.79
N ARG A 462 -6.21 -7.69 3.09
CA ARG A 462 -6.47 -6.66 4.09
C ARG A 462 -5.17 -5.88 4.32
N ASP A 463 -5.06 -4.69 3.74
CA ASP A 463 -3.99 -3.74 4.06
C ASP A 463 -4.31 -3.01 5.37
N LEU A 464 -3.45 -3.12 6.38
CA LEU A 464 -3.61 -2.40 7.66
C LEU A 464 -3.04 -0.98 7.65
N GLN A 465 -2.16 -0.65 6.71
CA GLN A 465 -1.45 0.63 6.65
C GLN A 465 -2.08 1.52 5.57
N GLY A 466 -1.30 2.31 4.82
CA GLY A 466 -1.76 2.95 3.58
C GLY A 466 -2.86 4.03 3.69
N CYS A 467 -3.16 4.54 4.89
CA CYS A 467 -4.11 5.64 5.09
C CYS A 467 -3.40 6.99 5.20
N GLN A 468 -3.84 7.95 4.39
CA GLN A 468 -3.47 9.36 4.46
C GLN A 468 -4.61 10.20 5.01
N GLY A 469 -4.36 11.46 5.36
CA GLY A 469 -5.30 12.22 6.17
C GLY A 469 -5.43 11.64 7.59
N VAL A 470 -4.41 10.96 8.10
CA VAL A 470 -4.36 10.43 9.47
C VAL A 470 -3.04 10.83 10.10
N ALA A 471 -3.11 11.42 11.29
CA ALA A 471 -1.92 11.65 12.11
C ALA A 471 -2.23 11.35 13.58
N ALA A 472 -1.21 11.02 14.36
CA ALA A 472 -1.33 10.86 15.80
C ALA A 472 -0.10 11.41 16.53
N ASP A 473 -0.29 11.82 17.77
CA ASP A 473 0.77 11.98 18.77
C ASP A 473 0.46 11.08 19.99
N ALA A 474 1.33 11.11 21.01
CA ALA A 474 1.23 10.25 22.19
C ALA A 474 -0.08 10.40 23.00
N GLY A 475 -0.90 11.43 22.75
CA GLY A 475 -2.19 11.64 23.42
C GLY A 475 -3.34 12.08 22.51
N THR A 476 -3.15 12.13 21.19
CA THR A 476 -4.11 12.72 20.25
C THR A 476 -4.14 11.97 18.91
N LEU A 477 -5.32 11.67 18.41
CA LEU A 477 -5.58 11.28 17.02
C LEU A 477 -6.12 12.49 16.26
N TYR A 478 -5.74 12.66 15.01
CA TYR A 478 -6.20 13.74 14.13
C TYR A 478 -6.83 13.14 12.88
N LEU A 479 -8.11 13.46 12.65
CA LEU A 479 -8.89 12.97 11.50
C LEU A 479 -9.63 14.11 10.79
N PRO A 480 -9.73 14.09 9.45
CA PRO A 480 -10.57 14.97 8.66
C PRO A 480 -12.03 14.51 8.74
N THR A 481 -12.95 15.44 8.99
CA THR A 481 -14.38 15.18 8.81
C THR A 481 -14.69 14.91 7.34
N GLU A 482 -15.78 14.19 7.09
CA GLU A 482 -16.35 14.08 5.74
C GLU A 482 -16.78 15.46 5.23
N ALA A 483 -16.41 15.77 3.99
CA ALA A 483 -16.93 16.91 3.24
C ALA A 483 -17.15 16.47 1.79
N THR A 484 -18.40 16.54 1.32
CA THR A 484 -18.77 16.21 -0.06
C THR A 484 -18.50 17.36 -1.04
N THR A 485 -18.48 18.59 -0.53
CA THR A 485 -17.99 19.81 -1.21
C THR A 485 -17.53 20.83 -0.17
N GLY A 486 -16.52 21.64 -0.49
CA GLY A 486 -16.07 22.73 0.37
C GLY A 486 -15.10 22.31 1.46
N ALA A 487 -14.93 23.15 2.47
CA ALA A 487 -14.05 22.85 3.60
C ALA A 487 -14.61 21.79 4.55
N ASN A 488 -13.74 20.86 4.92
CA ASN A 488 -13.89 20.02 6.10
C ASN A 488 -13.33 20.69 7.37
N GLU A 489 -13.38 19.96 8.48
CA GLU A 489 -12.63 20.25 9.70
C GLU A 489 -11.62 19.13 9.99
N ILE A 490 -10.55 19.43 10.72
CA ILE A 490 -9.75 18.41 11.41
C ILE A 490 -10.21 18.37 12.87
N VAL A 491 -10.62 17.19 13.34
CA VAL A 491 -10.96 16.92 14.74
C VAL A 491 -9.76 16.30 15.45
N ALA A 492 -9.40 16.86 16.60
CA ALA A 492 -8.36 16.34 17.48
C ALA A 492 -8.98 15.55 18.64
N ILE A 493 -8.81 14.22 18.62
CA ILE A 493 -9.49 13.30 19.51
C ILE A 493 -8.52 12.78 20.57
N SER A 494 -8.91 12.84 21.84
CA SER A 494 -8.12 12.42 23.00
C SER A 494 -7.97 10.90 23.07
N LEU A 495 -6.73 10.41 22.90
CA LEU A 495 -6.41 8.99 23.04
C LEU A 495 -6.55 8.48 24.49
N ALA A 496 -6.68 9.37 25.47
CA ALA A 496 -6.87 9.03 26.87
C ALA A 496 -8.34 8.73 27.25
N ASN A 497 -9.33 9.22 26.50
CA ASN A 497 -10.75 9.08 26.86
C ASN A 497 -11.74 9.09 25.68
N GLY A 498 -11.27 9.10 24.43
CA GLY A 498 -12.13 9.02 23.23
C GLY A 498 -12.73 10.33 22.74
N LYS A 499 -12.70 11.40 23.54
CA LYS A 499 -13.48 12.61 23.30
C LYS A 499 -12.73 13.65 22.48
N GLU A 500 -13.46 14.49 21.75
CA GLU A 500 -12.92 15.67 21.09
C GLU A 500 -12.21 16.59 22.11
N LYS A 501 -11.01 17.05 21.76
CA LYS A 501 -10.23 18.07 22.49
C LYS A 501 -10.45 19.45 21.89
N TRP A 502 -10.50 19.50 20.57
CA TRP A 502 -10.78 20.66 19.73
C TRP A 502 -11.00 20.18 18.29
N ARG A 503 -11.59 21.05 17.46
CA ARG A 503 -11.64 20.92 16.01
C ARG A 503 -11.24 22.23 15.34
N VAL A 504 -10.86 22.17 14.06
CA VAL A 504 -10.47 23.34 13.28
C VAL A 504 -10.89 23.20 11.81
N LYS A 505 -11.67 24.17 11.32
CA LYS A 505 -12.03 24.28 9.90
C LYS A 505 -10.80 24.53 9.03
N SER A 506 -10.79 23.98 7.81
CA SER A 506 -9.87 24.37 6.74
C SER A 506 -9.84 25.91 6.54
N PRO A 507 -8.66 26.53 6.29
CA PRO A 507 -8.53 27.99 6.17
C PRO A 507 -9.03 28.56 4.84
N VAL A 508 -9.42 27.71 3.89
CA VAL A 508 -10.13 28.01 2.65
C VAL A 508 -11.22 26.96 2.46
N GLU A 509 -12.17 27.15 1.54
CA GLU A 509 -13.27 26.20 1.31
C GLU A 509 -12.86 24.93 0.55
N GLU A 510 -11.76 24.28 0.96
CA GLU A 510 -11.22 23.04 0.38
C GLU A 510 -10.80 22.03 1.45
N THR A 511 -10.70 20.75 1.09
CA THR A 511 -10.34 19.65 2.00
C THR A 511 -8.94 19.78 2.58
N MET A 512 -8.84 19.72 3.91
CA MET A 512 -7.62 19.73 4.71
C MET A 512 -7.35 18.35 5.33
N LEU A 513 -6.19 17.77 5.04
CA LEU A 513 -5.78 16.42 5.42
C LEU A 513 -4.60 16.46 6.42
N PRO A 514 -4.69 15.79 7.59
CA PRO A 514 -3.55 15.52 8.46
C PRO A 514 -2.41 14.80 7.72
N LEU A 515 -1.17 15.29 7.85
CA LEU A 515 0.04 14.60 7.36
C LEU A 515 0.81 13.93 8.50
N LYS A 516 1.26 14.71 9.49
CA LYS A 516 2.05 14.25 10.64
C LYS A 516 2.11 15.31 11.74
N VAL A 517 2.59 14.95 12.93
CA VAL A 517 2.89 15.90 14.01
C VAL A 517 4.40 16.13 14.11
N GLU A 518 4.84 17.38 14.05
CA GLU A 518 6.25 17.77 14.27
C GLU A 518 6.34 19.03 15.15
N GLY A 519 7.33 19.10 16.05
CA GLY A 519 7.60 20.30 16.84
C GLY A 519 6.44 20.87 17.68
N GLY A 520 5.48 20.02 18.10
CA GLY A 520 4.27 20.46 18.81
C GLY A 520 3.18 21.06 17.92
N LYS A 521 3.23 20.79 16.61
CA LYS A 521 2.24 21.22 15.63
C LYS A 521 1.80 20.03 14.78
N LEU A 522 0.51 19.95 14.48
CA LEU A 522 0.02 19.13 13.38
C LEU A 522 0.36 19.85 12.07
N ILE A 523 0.97 19.15 11.12
CA ILE A 523 1.09 19.60 9.73
C ILE A 523 -0.06 18.99 8.94
N ALA A 524 -0.72 19.82 8.13
CA ALA A 524 -1.80 19.40 7.24
C ALA A 524 -1.62 19.98 5.84
N TYR A 525 -2.06 19.22 4.84
CA TYR A 525 -2.17 19.65 3.45
C TYR A 525 -3.61 20.08 3.17
N VAL A 526 -3.80 21.27 2.63
CA VAL A 526 -5.07 21.74 2.06
C VAL A 526 -4.98 21.58 0.55
N LYS A 527 -5.93 20.86 -0.04
CA LYS A 527 -5.98 20.61 -1.49
C LYS A 527 -6.11 21.92 -2.29
N PRO A 528 -5.70 21.93 -3.58
CA PRO A 528 -5.99 23.03 -4.48
C PRO A 528 -7.49 23.27 -4.66
N SER A 529 -7.85 24.47 -5.09
CA SER A 529 -9.13 24.79 -5.72
C SER A 529 -8.91 25.09 -7.20
N TRP A 530 -9.98 25.18 -7.97
CA TRP A 530 -9.94 25.61 -9.39
C TRP A 530 -9.23 26.96 -9.65
N GLU A 531 -9.09 27.82 -8.64
CA GLU A 531 -8.44 29.14 -8.76
C GLU A 531 -7.19 29.30 -7.87
N SER A 532 -6.71 28.24 -7.20
CA SER A 532 -5.57 28.31 -6.27
C SER A 532 -4.90 26.97 -6.04
N GLY A 533 -3.58 26.90 -6.22
CA GLY A 533 -2.77 25.76 -5.78
C GLY A 533 -2.90 25.48 -4.28
N GLY A 534 -2.54 24.27 -3.88
CA GLY A 534 -2.67 23.77 -2.52
C GLY A 534 -1.86 24.55 -1.47
N GLN A 535 -2.02 24.17 -0.21
CA GLN A 535 -1.40 24.86 0.92
C GLN A 535 -0.88 23.85 1.93
N VAL A 536 0.31 24.07 2.47
CA VAL A 536 0.72 23.38 3.70
C VAL A 536 0.53 24.32 4.87
N VAL A 537 -0.13 23.82 5.92
CA VAL A 537 -0.43 24.58 7.14
C VAL A 537 0.12 23.87 8.37
N SER A 538 0.40 24.64 9.42
CA SER A 538 0.72 24.12 10.75
C SER A 538 -0.32 24.58 11.77
N ILE A 539 -0.82 23.65 12.55
CA ILE A 539 -1.85 23.84 13.57
C ILE A 539 -1.21 23.54 14.94
N PRO A 540 -1.12 24.51 15.87
CA PRO A 540 -0.59 24.25 17.21
C PRO A 540 -1.42 23.19 17.94
N THR A 541 -0.80 22.12 18.45
CA THR A 541 -1.55 21.05 19.15
C THR A 541 -1.93 21.41 20.59
N THR A 542 -1.37 22.51 21.10
CA THR A 542 -1.53 23.03 22.47
C THR A 542 -1.89 24.52 22.45
N GLY A 543 -2.43 25.01 23.57
CA GLY A 543 -3.04 26.34 23.66
C GLY A 543 -4.57 26.26 23.47
N SER A 544 -5.18 27.33 23.00
CA SER A 544 -6.64 27.43 22.76
C SER A 544 -7.02 27.97 21.38
N GLY A 545 -6.07 28.53 20.62
CA GLY A 545 -6.37 29.19 19.35
C GLY A 545 -6.46 28.25 18.15
N HIS A 546 -5.67 27.16 18.16
CA HIS A 546 -5.57 26.10 17.13
C HIS A 546 -5.57 26.57 15.65
N THR A 547 -5.21 27.83 15.40
CA THR A 547 -5.41 28.48 14.10
C THR A 547 -4.42 27.95 13.07
N PRO A 548 -4.85 27.57 11.85
CA PRO A 548 -3.93 27.12 10.81
C PRO A 548 -2.99 28.25 10.37
N VAL A 549 -1.68 28.08 10.59
CA VAL A 549 -0.64 29.00 10.14
C VAL A 549 -0.01 28.45 8.87
N LYS A 550 -0.22 29.15 7.74
CA LYS A 550 0.29 28.75 6.43
C LYS A 550 1.83 28.70 6.41
N LEU A 551 2.37 27.56 5.99
CA LEU A 551 3.80 27.30 5.81
C LEU A 551 4.23 27.48 4.35
N LEU A 552 3.45 26.94 3.41
CA LEU A 552 3.56 27.13 1.96
C LEU A 552 2.18 27.49 1.36
N GLN A 553 2.20 28.26 0.27
CA GLN A 553 1.10 28.46 -0.66
C GLN A 553 1.62 28.05 -2.04
N HIS A 554 1.10 27.01 -2.67
CA HIS A 554 1.52 26.65 -4.03
C HIS A 554 1.01 27.71 -5.04
N PRO A 555 1.68 27.92 -6.18
CA PRO A 555 1.26 28.91 -7.18
C PRO A 555 -0.19 28.72 -7.61
N ALA A 556 -0.89 29.81 -7.94
CA ALA A 556 -2.24 29.68 -8.51
C ALA A 556 -2.24 28.91 -9.85
N GLY A 557 -1.15 28.99 -10.61
CA GLY A 557 -0.96 28.24 -11.86
C GLY A 557 -0.69 26.75 -11.70
N THR A 558 -0.55 26.21 -10.48
CA THR A 558 -0.36 24.76 -10.27
C THR A 558 -1.63 24.02 -9.84
N ALA A 559 -2.76 24.70 -9.70
CA ALA A 559 -4.05 24.10 -9.34
C ALA A 559 -4.40 22.85 -10.19
N ASP A 560 -4.45 23.00 -11.52
CA ASP A 560 -4.82 21.94 -12.46
C ASP A 560 -3.84 20.75 -12.43
N ILE A 561 -2.53 21.01 -12.24
CA ILE A 561 -1.54 19.92 -12.15
C ILE A 561 -1.62 19.21 -10.80
N GLU A 562 -1.83 19.92 -9.69
CA GLU A 562 -1.99 19.34 -8.35
C GLU A 562 -3.25 18.49 -8.22
N ASP A 563 -4.42 18.95 -8.70
CA ASP A 563 -5.68 18.20 -8.62
C ASP A 563 -5.66 16.94 -9.51
N SER A 564 -5.01 17.02 -10.66
CA SER A 564 -4.92 15.91 -11.62
C SER A 564 -4.08 14.70 -11.18
N PHE A 565 -3.47 14.72 -9.99
CA PHE A 565 -2.73 13.56 -9.45
C PHE A 565 -3.68 12.44 -9.03
N TYR A 566 -4.02 11.56 -9.98
CA TYR A 566 -4.84 10.37 -9.73
C TYR A 566 -4.27 9.51 -8.59
N SER A 567 -5.09 9.28 -7.56
CA SER A 567 -4.71 8.59 -6.33
C SER A 567 -3.40 9.15 -5.75
N GLY A 568 -3.40 10.46 -5.47
CA GLY A 568 -2.25 11.18 -4.93
C GLY A 568 -1.72 10.60 -3.61
N THR A 569 -0.43 10.82 -3.37
CA THR A 569 0.26 10.57 -2.10
C THR A 569 1.17 11.74 -1.76
N TYR A 570 1.20 12.11 -0.48
CA TYR A 570 1.77 13.37 0.00
C TYR A 570 2.81 13.13 1.11
N ASP A 571 3.87 13.93 1.13
CA ASP A 571 4.83 14.00 2.25
C ASP A 571 5.30 15.45 2.51
N TRP A 572 5.76 15.71 3.75
CA TRP A 572 6.29 16.99 4.20
C TRP A 572 7.58 16.77 4.99
N ILE A 573 8.69 17.35 4.51
CA ILE A 573 10.00 17.27 5.17
C ILE A 573 10.84 18.51 4.87
N ASP A 574 11.52 19.03 5.90
CA ASP A 574 12.46 20.17 5.82
C ASP A 574 11.95 21.41 5.05
N GLY A 575 10.66 21.71 5.19
CA GLY A 575 10.02 22.86 4.55
C GLY A 575 9.62 22.63 3.09
N ARG A 576 9.75 21.40 2.58
CA ARG A 576 9.34 20.98 1.24
C ARG A 576 8.11 20.09 1.31
N PHE A 577 7.20 20.28 0.35
CA PHE A 577 6.04 19.42 0.14
C PHE A 577 6.24 18.58 -1.11
N TYR A 578 5.86 17.31 -1.03
CA TYR A 578 5.94 16.37 -2.14
C TYR A 578 4.55 15.81 -2.44
N LEU A 579 4.20 15.82 -3.73
CA LEU A 579 3.00 15.20 -4.29
C LEU A 579 3.43 14.18 -5.34
N SER A 580 2.85 12.98 -5.32
CA SER A 580 3.13 11.92 -6.27
C SER A 580 1.87 11.08 -6.53
N THR A 581 1.78 10.39 -7.67
CA THR A 581 0.68 9.42 -7.90
C THR A 581 0.99 8.06 -7.27
N THR A 582 -0.03 7.33 -6.82
CA THR A 582 0.10 5.91 -6.45
C THR A 582 -0.24 4.94 -7.59
N ARG A 583 -0.79 5.41 -8.72
CA ARG A 583 -1.21 4.56 -9.85
C ARG A 583 -1.24 5.31 -11.18
N LEU A 584 -0.54 4.78 -12.17
CA LEU A 584 -0.53 5.23 -13.56
C LEU A 584 -1.76 4.71 -14.32
N SER A 585 -2.23 5.47 -15.32
CA SER A 585 -3.36 5.09 -16.17
C SER A 585 -2.95 4.33 -17.44
N GLY A 586 -1.72 4.53 -17.90
CA GLY A 586 -1.21 4.02 -19.19
C GLY A 586 -1.79 4.78 -20.38
N ASN A 587 -1.93 6.11 -20.28
CA ASN A 587 -2.48 6.92 -21.36
C ASN A 587 -1.42 7.40 -22.36
N ASP A 588 -1.23 6.64 -23.45
CA ASP A 588 -0.34 6.96 -24.57
C ASP A 588 -0.52 8.39 -25.15
N GLU A 589 -1.70 9.02 -24.98
CA GLU A 589 -1.98 10.36 -25.51
C GLU A 589 -1.38 11.51 -24.67
N THR A 590 -0.94 11.27 -23.43
CA THR A 590 -0.47 12.33 -22.51
C THR A 590 0.68 11.88 -21.61
N LYS A 591 1.76 12.68 -21.49
CA LYS A 591 2.80 12.42 -20.47
C LYS A 591 2.20 12.47 -19.06
N GLU A 592 2.12 11.32 -18.41
CA GLU A 592 1.57 11.19 -17.05
C GLU A 592 2.46 11.81 -15.97
N LYS A 593 1.88 12.09 -14.80
CA LYS A 593 2.48 12.86 -13.71
C LYS A 593 3.00 11.94 -12.61
N LEU A 594 4.32 11.90 -12.38
CA LEU A 594 4.93 11.02 -11.37
C LEU A 594 5.08 11.70 -10.03
N MET A 595 5.70 12.89 -10.02
CA MET A 595 6.13 13.56 -8.79
C MET A 595 6.29 15.07 -9.00
N LEU A 596 5.91 15.86 -8.00
CA LEU A 596 5.98 17.32 -7.97
C LEU A 596 6.46 17.77 -6.59
N ALA A 597 7.41 18.71 -6.54
CA ALA A 597 8.00 19.19 -5.29
C ALA A 597 7.86 20.71 -5.15
N PHE A 598 7.44 21.19 -3.98
CA PHE A 598 7.28 22.60 -3.65
C PHE A 598 8.16 23.05 -2.48
N GLY A 599 8.61 24.30 -2.50
CA GLY A 599 9.47 24.89 -1.46
C GLY A 599 9.52 26.42 -1.51
N LYS A 600 10.44 27.04 -0.78
CA LYS A 600 10.55 28.51 -0.68
C LYS A 600 11.55 29.14 -1.63
#